data_AF-A0A1A7XR58-F1
#
_entry.id   AF-A0A1A7XR58-F1
#
_cell.length_a   1.000
_cell.length_b   1.000
_cell.length_c   1.000
_cell.angle_alpha   90.00
_cell.angle_beta   90.00
_cell.angle_gamma   90.00
#
_symmetry.space_group_name_H-M   'P 1'
#
loop_
_entity.id
_entity.type
_entity.pdbx_description
1 polymer ?
#
loop_
_entity_poly.entity_id
_entity_poly.type
_entity_poly.pdbx_seq_one_letter_code
_entity_poly.pdbx_strand_id
1 'polypeptide(L)'
;TLELWGSLYHQIPWKLALSLGTGFILCVIQTCVLGLYPIHTVVHHQLPPASRFIVILEQIRFLMKTYSFIRETAPVIIKKTPKKGENLRFPTFSSYLYFLFCPTLIYRESYPRNNQIRWKYVAITVGKIL
;
A
#
# COMPACT_ATOMS: atom_id res chain seq x y z
N THR A 1 -8.92 7.93 -4.25
CA THR A 1 -8.07 9.15 -4.29
C THR A 1 -7.07 9.12 -5.43
N LEU A 2 -6.28 8.05 -5.60
CA LEU A 2 -5.30 7.93 -6.70
C LEU A 2 -5.92 7.87 -8.11
N GLU A 3 -7.05 7.18 -8.29
CA GLU A 3 -7.75 7.12 -9.59
C GLU A 3 -8.29 8.50 -10.01
N LEU A 4 -8.91 9.20 -9.06
CA LEU A 4 -9.38 10.58 -9.21
C LEU A 4 -8.23 11.56 -9.52
N TRP A 5 -7.09 11.41 -8.86
CA TRP A 5 -5.90 12.20 -9.18
C TRP A 5 -5.42 11.91 -10.61
N GLY A 6 -5.36 10.65 -11.01
CA GLY A 6 -4.93 10.25 -12.36
C GLY A 6 -5.84 10.79 -13.46
N SER A 7 -7.16 10.79 -13.26
CA SER A 7 -8.09 11.38 -14.25
C SER A 7 -7.98 12.90 -14.33
N LEU A 8 -7.77 13.58 -13.20
CA LEU A 8 -7.70 15.04 -13.11
C LEU A 8 -6.35 15.59 -13.59
N TYR A 9 -5.26 14.81 -13.44
CA TYR A 9 -3.91 15.20 -13.82
C TYR A 9 -3.77 15.56 -15.31
N HIS A 10 -4.55 14.90 -16.17
CA HIS A 10 -4.50 15.14 -17.62
C HIS A 10 -5.46 16.23 -18.09
N GLN A 11 -6.46 16.58 -17.28
CA GLN A 11 -7.45 17.62 -17.61
C GLN A 11 -7.01 19.03 -17.16
N ILE A 12 -6.22 19.11 -16.09
CA ILE A 12 -5.92 20.38 -15.42
C ILE A 12 -4.47 20.84 -15.72
N PRO A 13 -4.25 22.13 -16.08
CA PRO A 13 -2.91 22.66 -16.37
C PRO A 13 -2.04 22.81 -15.11
N TRP A 14 -2.63 22.96 -13.92
CA TRP A 14 -1.94 23.11 -12.63
C TRP A 14 -1.51 21.76 -12.02
N LYS A 15 -0.73 20.99 -12.77
CA LYS A 15 -0.30 19.62 -12.43
C LYS A 15 0.44 19.52 -11.10
N LEU A 16 1.31 20.49 -10.81
CA LEU A 16 2.11 20.53 -9.58
C LEU A 16 1.23 20.74 -8.34
N ALA A 17 0.35 21.74 -8.36
CA ALA A 17 -0.56 22.02 -7.25
C ALA A 17 -1.49 20.84 -6.96
N LEU A 18 -2.02 20.18 -8.00
CA LEU A 18 -2.84 18.98 -7.85
C LEU A 18 -2.06 17.80 -7.24
N SER A 19 -0.81 17.58 -7.67
CA SER A 19 0.05 16.53 -7.10
C SER A 19 0.44 16.80 -5.64
N LEU A 20 0.74 18.06 -5.29
CA LEU A 20 1.08 18.44 -3.92
C LEU A 20 -0.14 18.33 -3.00
N GLY A 21 -1.31 18.81 -3.44
CA GLY A 21 -2.54 18.72 -2.67
C GLY A 21 -2.97 17.27 -2.41
N THR A 22 -2.93 16.42 -3.44
CA THR A 22 -3.27 15.00 -3.27
C THR A 22 -2.24 14.24 -2.44
N GLY A 23 -0.94 14.53 -2.59
CA GLY A 23 0.11 13.99 -1.73
C GLY A 23 -0.10 14.39 -0.27
N PHE A 24 -0.43 15.66 -0.01
CA PHE A 24 -0.72 16.15 1.34
C PHE A 24 -1.94 15.44 1.95
N ILE A 25 -3.04 15.31 1.21
CA ILE A 25 -4.24 14.58 1.66
C ILE A 25 -3.89 13.12 1.99
N LEU A 26 -3.12 12.44 1.14
CA LEU A 26 -2.68 11.07 1.40
C LEU A 26 -1.81 10.97 2.65
N CYS A 27 -0.88 11.91 2.86
CA CYS A 27 -0.06 11.96 4.08
C CYS A 27 -0.91 12.19 5.34
N VAL A 28 -1.89 13.10 5.29
CA VAL A 28 -2.80 13.35 6.42
C VAL A 28 -3.61 12.10 6.75
N ILE A 29 -4.22 11.48 5.74
CA ILE A 29 -4.97 10.22 5.92
C ILE A 29 -4.07 9.13 6.51
N GLN A 30 -2.85 8.97 5.97
CA GLN A 30 -1.90 7.95 6.42
C GLN A 30 -1.46 8.20 7.87
N THR A 31 -1.22 9.45 8.25
CA THR A 31 -0.84 9.83 9.62
C THR A 31 -2.00 9.63 10.60
N CYS A 32 -3.23 9.99 10.22
CA CYS A 32 -4.40 9.78 11.08
C CYS A 32 -4.72 8.29 11.28
N VAL A 33 -4.74 7.51 10.19
CA VAL A 33 -5.17 6.10 10.23
C VAL A 33 -4.07 5.17 10.77
N LEU A 34 -2.82 5.32 10.32
CA LEU A 34 -1.73 4.42 10.73
C LEU A 34 -0.88 4.99 11.87
N GLY A 35 -0.99 6.29 12.18
CA GLY A 35 -0.28 6.91 13.29
C GLY A 35 -1.15 7.01 14.54
N LEU A 36 -2.22 7.79 14.48
CA LEU A 36 -3.01 8.13 15.68
C LEU A 36 -3.86 6.97 16.21
N TYR A 37 -4.54 6.24 15.31
CA TYR A 37 -5.42 5.13 15.69
C TYR A 37 -4.73 3.98 16.47
N PRO A 38 -3.59 3.42 16.04
CA PRO A 38 -2.92 2.36 16.78
C PRO A 38 -2.34 2.84 18.12
N ILE A 39 -1.87 4.09 18.19
CA ILE A 39 -1.41 4.68 19.46
C ILE A 39 -2.58 4.79 20.44
N HIS A 40 -3.72 5.32 19.97
CA HIS A 40 -4.91 5.44 20.79
C HIS A 40 -5.40 4.08 21.32
N THR A 41 -5.43 3.06 20.47
CA THR A 41 -5.87 1.71 20.88
C THR A 41 -4.90 1.07 21.88
N VAL A 42 -3.59 1.21 21.69
CA VAL A 42 -2.55 0.70 22.60
C VAL A 42 -2.64 1.35 23.98
N VAL A 43 -2.85 2.67 24.04
CA VAL A 43 -2.95 3.42 25.30
C VAL A 43 -4.25 3.11 26.01
N HIS A 44 -5.38 3.11 25.30
CA HIS A 44 -6.70 2.88 25.89
C HIS A 44 -6.87 1.45 26.43
N HIS A 45 -6.34 0.43 25.73
CA HIS A 45 -6.49 -0.98 26.11
C HIS A 45 -5.34 -1.49 27.01
N GLN A 46 -4.39 -0.63 27.40
CA GLN A 46 -3.25 -0.97 28.27
C GLN A 46 -2.56 -2.28 27.89
N LEU A 47 -2.30 -2.46 26.59
CA LEU A 47 -1.77 -3.70 26.04
C LEU A 47 -0.42 -4.11 26.68
N PRO A 48 -0.11 -5.41 26.87
CA PRO A 48 1.19 -5.83 27.38
C PRO A 48 2.33 -5.50 26.39
N PRO A 49 3.57 -5.30 26.87
CA PRO A 49 4.68 -4.76 26.07
C PRO A 49 4.95 -5.53 24.76
N ALA A 50 4.84 -6.87 24.78
CA ALA A 50 5.02 -7.71 23.60
C ALA A 50 3.95 -7.45 22.51
N SER A 51 2.68 -7.29 22.90
CA SER A 51 1.60 -7.02 21.95
C SER A 51 1.70 -5.60 21.36
N ARG A 52 2.15 -4.61 22.13
CA ARG A 52 2.43 -3.25 21.63
C ARG A 52 3.49 -3.29 20.53
N PHE A 53 4.54 -4.09 20.74
CA PHE A 53 5.60 -4.25 19.76
C PHE A 53 5.10 -4.85 18.44
N ILE A 54 4.26 -5.89 18.49
CA ILE A 54 3.64 -6.49 17.29
C ILE A 54 2.82 -5.44 16.53
N VAL A 55 2.00 -4.65 17.24
CA VAL A 55 1.20 -3.58 16.61
C VAL A 55 2.11 -2.56 15.93
N ILE A 56 3.17 -2.08 16.58
CA ILE A 56 4.08 -1.08 16.00
C ILE A 56 4.79 -1.64 14.75
N LEU A 57 5.28 -2.87 14.79
CA LEU A 57 5.90 -3.51 13.63
C LEU A 57 4.92 -3.62 12.46
N GLU A 58 3.67 -4.00 12.74
CA GLU A 58 2.61 -4.04 11.74
C GLU A 58 2.30 -2.66 11.15
N GLN A 59 2.29 -1.61 11.98
CA GLN A 59 2.09 -0.23 11.50
C GLN A 59 3.22 0.21 10.56
N ILE A 60 4.48 -0.05 10.92
CA ILE A 60 5.64 0.25 10.07
C ILE A 60 5.53 -0.51 8.75
N ARG A 61 5.12 -1.79 8.80
CA ARG A 61 4.90 -2.61 7.59
C ARG A 61 3.87 -1.98 6.65
N PHE A 62 2.71 -1.57 7.16
CA PHE A 62 1.68 -0.92 6.36
C PHE A 62 2.10 0.44 5.81
N LEU A 63 2.83 1.24 6.61
CA LEU A 63 3.37 2.53 6.21
C LEU A 63 4.30 2.37 4.99
N MET A 64 5.26 1.44 5.08
CA MET A 64 6.23 1.17 4.02
C MET A 64 5.54 0.67 2.74
N LYS A 65 4.57 -0.24 2.87
CA LYS A 65 3.82 -0.78 1.72
C LYS A 65 2.99 0.30 1.02
N THR A 66 2.30 1.15 1.78
CA THR A 66 1.51 2.26 1.23
C THR A 66 2.40 3.24 0.48
N TYR A 67 3.55 3.59 1.07
CA TYR A 67 4.54 4.44 0.42
C TYR A 67 5.07 3.84 -0.89
N SER A 68 5.45 2.55 -0.88
CA SER A 68 5.91 1.89 -2.10
C SER A 68 4.83 1.85 -3.19
N PHE A 69 3.57 1.58 -2.82
CA PHE A 69 2.46 1.55 -3.77
C PHE A 69 2.28 2.91 -4.47
N ILE A 70 2.28 4.01 -3.72
CA ILE A 70 2.16 5.36 -4.27
C ILE A 70 3.36 5.66 -5.19
N ARG A 71 4.58 5.36 -4.73
CA ARG A 71 5.82 5.61 -5.46
C ARG A 71 5.89 4.87 -6.80
N GLU A 72 5.44 3.62 -6.84
CA GLU A 72 5.46 2.83 -8.08
C GLU A 72 4.28 3.18 -9.01
N THR A 73 3.13 3.56 -8.45
CA THR A 73 1.93 3.88 -9.24
C THR A 73 1.99 5.29 -9.85
N ALA A 74 2.52 6.28 -9.12
CA ALA A 74 2.61 7.67 -9.56
C ALA A 74 3.32 7.87 -10.93
N PRO A 75 4.55 7.38 -11.15
CA PRO A 75 5.23 7.56 -12.43
C PRO A 75 4.54 6.81 -13.58
N VAL A 76 3.85 5.70 -13.29
CA VAL A 76 3.09 4.94 -14.30
C VAL A 76 1.91 5.75 -14.80
N ILE A 77 1.17 6.41 -13.91
CA ILE A 77 0.05 7.30 -14.25
C ILE A 77 0.55 8.51 -15.04
N ILE A 78 1.66 9.14 -14.61
CA ILE A 78 2.21 10.33 -15.28
C ILE A 78 2.68 10.00 -16.70
N LYS A 79 3.36 8.86 -16.90
CA LYS A 79 3.91 8.46 -18.20
C LYS A 79 2.83 8.00 -19.19
N LYS A 80 1.73 7.40 -18.71
CA LYS A 80 0.64 6.96 -19.57
C LYS A 80 -0.26 8.15 -19.90
N THR A 81 -0.02 8.78 -21.05
CA THR A 81 -0.99 9.70 -21.65
C THR A 81 -2.15 8.89 -22.24
N PRO A 82 -3.42 9.21 -21.93
CA PRO A 82 -4.56 8.53 -22.51
C PRO A 82 -4.56 8.83 -24.01
N LYS A 83 -4.25 7.81 -24.81
CA LYS A 83 -4.54 7.84 -26.24
C LYS A 83 -6.07 7.79 -26.38
N LYS A 84 -6.64 8.56 -27.31
CA LYS A 84 -8.10 8.59 -27.57
C LYS A 84 -8.64 7.15 -27.67
N GLY A 85 -9.44 6.73 -26.68
CA GLY A 85 -10.10 5.42 -26.64
C GLY A 85 -9.47 4.35 -25.74
N GLU A 86 -8.33 4.61 -25.09
CA GLU A 86 -7.70 3.64 -24.19
C GLU A 86 -7.98 3.99 -22.71
N ASN A 87 -8.56 3.05 -21.95
CA ASN A 87 -8.80 3.24 -20.52
C ASN A 87 -7.46 3.28 -19.76
N LEU A 88 -7.31 4.24 -18.84
CA LEU A 88 -6.17 4.29 -17.92
C LEU A 88 -6.12 2.96 -17.15
N ARG A 89 -5.09 2.15 -17.44
CA ARG A 89 -4.88 0.88 -16.75
C ARG A 89 -4.35 1.18 -15.35
N PHE A 90 -5.27 1.26 -14.40
CA PHE A 90 -5.00 1.38 -12.97
C PHE A 90 -4.69 0.02 -12.35
N PRO A 91 -3.88 0.00 -11.27
CA PRO A 91 -3.59 -1.23 -10.55
C PRO A 91 -4.87 -1.86 -10.00
N THR A 92 -5.08 -3.15 -10.25
CA THR A 92 -6.24 -3.87 -9.73
C THR A 92 -6.16 -4.01 -8.21
N PHE A 93 -7.29 -3.83 -7.53
CA PHE A 93 -7.39 -4.02 -6.07
C PHE A 93 -6.88 -5.39 -5.62
N SER A 94 -7.13 -6.46 -6.38
CA SER A 94 -6.65 -7.81 -6.08
C SER A 94 -5.11 -7.89 -6.00
N SER A 95 -4.39 -7.19 -6.87
CA SER A 95 -2.92 -7.14 -6.83
C SER A 95 -2.40 -6.35 -5.63
N TYR A 96 -3.11 -5.29 -5.23
CA TYR A 96 -2.79 -4.55 -4.01
C TYR A 96 -3.02 -5.38 -2.74
N LEU A 97 -4.15 -6.10 -2.67
CA LEU A 97 -4.44 -7.02 -1.57
C LEU A 97 -3.40 -8.14 -1.48
N TYR A 98 -3.02 -8.72 -2.63
CA TYR A 98 -1.92 -9.69 -2.67
C TYR A 98 -0.60 -9.11 -2.16
N PHE A 99 -0.25 -7.89 -2.57
CA PHE A 99 0.96 -7.20 -2.10
C PHE A 99 0.94 -6.96 -0.59
N LEU A 100 -0.22 -6.73 0.02
CA LEU A 100 -0.37 -6.54 1.46
C LEU A 100 0.12 -7.72 2.28
N PHE A 101 -0.02 -8.95 1.77
CA PHE A 101 0.44 -10.18 2.43
C PHE A 101 1.79 -10.69 1.91
N CYS A 102 2.26 -10.17 0.76
CA CYS A 102 3.56 -10.55 0.20
C CYS A 102 4.71 -10.20 1.16
N PRO A 103 5.73 -11.06 1.31
CA PRO A 103 6.91 -10.77 2.13
C PRO A 103 7.90 -9.82 1.42
N THR A 104 7.38 -8.78 0.76
CA THR A 104 8.16 -7.77 0.03
C THR A 104 7.60 -6.38 0.31
N LEU A 105 8.48 -5.38 0.23
CA LEU A 105 8.11 -3.97 0.43
C LEU A 105 7.98 -3.19 -0.88
N ILE A 106 8.24 -3.81 -2.03
CA ILE A 106 8.20 -3.16 -3.35
C ILE A 106 6.94 -3.63 -4.07
N TYR A 107 6.03 -2.70 -4.41
CA TYR A 107 4.82 -3.00 -5.17
C TYR A 107 5.09 -3.36 -6.63
N ARG A 108 4.40 -4.39 -7.15
CA ARG A 108 4.35 -4.80 -8.56
C ARG A 108 2.95 -5.33 -8.87
N GLU A 109 2.46 -5.12 -10.09
CA GLU A 109 1.18 -5.68 -10.54
C GLU A 109 1.23 -7.22 -10.63
N SER A 110 2.36 -7.76 -11.10
CA SER A 110 2.60 -9.18 -11.25
C SER A 110 3.91 -9.59 -10.59
N TYR A 111 3.84 -10.50 -9.61
CA TYR A 111 5.01 -11.10 -9.00
C TYR A 111 5.29 -12.47 -9.62
N PRO A 112 6.56 -12.91 -9.67
CA PRO A 112 6.87 -14.29 -9.99
C PRO A 112 6.19 -15.22 -8.97
N ARG A 113 5.49 -16.24 -9.45
CA ARG A 113 4.76 -17.21 -8.62
C ARG A 113 5.29 -18.61 -8.89
N ASN A 114 5.31 -19.43 -7.85
CA ASN A 114 5.55 -20.86 -8.01
C ASN A 114 4.32 -21.53 -8.63
N ASN A 115 4.55 -22.61 -9.40
CA ASN A 115 3.48 -23.35 -10.06
C ASN A 115 2.52 -24.06 -9.07
N GLN A 116 3.01 -24.39 -7.88
CA GLN A 116 2.25 -25.14 -6.87
C GLN A 116 2.66 -24.76 -5.44
N ILE A 117 1.73 -24.88 -4.50
CA ILE A 117 1.95 -24.62 -3.07
C ILE A 117 2.34 -25.92 -2.37
N ARG A 118 3.54 -25.97 -1.79
CA ARG A 118 4.04 -27.14 -1.04
C ARG A 118 3.54 -27.10 0.41
N TRP A 119 2.30 -27.53 0.66
CA TRP A 119 1.68 -27.48 1.99
C TRP A 119 2.48 -28.17 3.10
N LYS A 120 3.12 -29.30 2.81
CA LYS A 120 4.02 -29.98 3.78
C LYS A 120 5.15 -29.05 4.25
N TYR A 121 5.73 -28.27 3.35
CA TYR A 121 6.78 -27.30 3.69
C TYR A 121 6.23 -26.15 4.54
N VAL A 122 5.05 -25.63 4.21
CA VAL A 122 4.38 -24.59 4.98
C VAL A 122 4.10 -25.07 6.41
N ALA A 123 3.52 -26.26 6.57
CA ALA A 123 3.21 -26.84 7.88
C ALA A 123 4.48 -27.04 8.74
N ILE A 124 5.56 -27.60 8.18
CA ILE A 124 6.83 -27.76 8.88
C ILE A 124 7.42 -26.39 9.28
N THR A 125 7.30 -25.38 8.42
CA THR A 125 7.84 -24.04 8.70
C THR A 125 7.04 -23.34 9.81
N VAL A 126 5.70 -23.45 9.78
CA VAL A 126 4.84 -22.90 10.84
C VAL A 126 5.13 -23.59 12.18
N GLY A 127 5.30 -24.92 12.19
CA GLY A 127 5.67 -25.67 13.39
C GLY A 127 7.08 -25.38 13.93
N LYS A 128 7.95 -24.68 13.18
CA LYS A 128 9.25 -24.19 13.69
C LYS A 128 9.15 -22.81 14.33
N ILE A 129 8.09 -22.05 14.03
CA ILE A 129 7.89 -20.67 14.52
C ILE A 129 7.04 -20.67 15.79
N LEU A 130 6.10 -21.62 15.90
CA LEU A 130 5.31 -21.90 17.11
C LEU A 130 6.15 -22.64 18.15
#